data_AF-A0A3C0K9K9-F1
#
_entry.id   AF-A0A3C0K9K9-F1
#
_cell.length_a   1.000
_cell.length_b   1.000
_cell.length_c   1.000
_cell.angle_alpha   90.00
_cell.angle_beta   90.00
_cell.angle_gamma   90.00
#
_symmetry.space_group_name_H-M   'P 1'
#
loop_
_entity.id
_entity.type
_entity.pdbx_description
1 polymer ?
#
loop_
_entity_poly.entity_id
_entity_poly.type
_entity_poly.pdbx_seq_one_letter_code
_entity_poly.pdbx_strand_id
1 'polypeptide(L)'
;AISAADWDFFYRCYERTYLEHGNAPYLSRDFFARMASDMPENWLLFIAERGGQPIASSLIGLDAVRRVAYGRYWGALERVDCLHFEVCYYQPLAWCIRHGWQRFEGGAQGEHKMARALLPVPTHSAHWLAHPAFADAVERYLAREAGQIEAYMAHLAQRSPLKTDGHNTMPDTPCADRSGDSRDGRP
;
A
#
# COMPACT_ATOMS: atom_id res chain seq x y z
N ALA A 1 21.48 -7.81 -5.38
CA ALA A 1 21.14 -6.67 -6.25
C ALA A 1 20.44 -7.21 -7.48
N ILE A 2 19.46 -6.49 -8.03
CA ILE A 2 18.73 -6.89 -9.24
C ILE A 2 19.69 -6.75 -10.43
N SER A 3 19.83 -7.80 -11.26
CA SER A 3 20.74 -7.75 -12.42
C SER A 3 20.11 -7.02 -13.61
N ALA A 4 20.93 -6.61 -14.58
CA ALA A 4 20.42 -6.03 -15.83
C ALA A 4 19.50 -7.00 -16.59
N ALA A 5 19.82 -8.30 -16.58
CA ALA A 5 19.00 -9.32 -17.21
C ALA A 5 17.62 -9.46 -16.53
N ASP A 6 17.58 -9.29 -15.21
CA ASP A 6 16.33 -9.33 -14.45
C ASP A 6 15.44 -8.12 -14.76
N TRP A 7 16.04 -6.93 -14.86
CA TRP A 7 15.34 -5.71 -15.29
C TRP A 7 14.80 -5.83 -16.73
N ASP A 8 15.60 -6.40 -17.63
CA ASP A 8 15.20 -6.66 -19.01
C ASP A 8 14.02 -7.64 -19.07
N PHE A 9 14.06 -8.70 -18.26
CA PHE A 9 12.97 -9.66 -18.15
C PHE A 9 11.71 -9.03 -17.56
N PHE A 10 11.86 -8.23 -16.52
CA PHE A 10 10.76 -7.46 -15.92
C PHE A 10 10.08 -6.56 -16.96
N TYR A 11 10.85 -5.78 -17.73
CA TYR A 11 10.27 -4.87 -18.72
C TYR A 11 9.48 -5.62 -19.79
N ARG A 12 10.00 -6.77 -20.27
CA ARG A 12 9.27 -7.63 -21.21
C ARG A 12 7.93 -8.12 -20.65
N CYS A 13 7.92 -8.52 -19.38
CA CYS A 13 6.70 -8.91 -18.68
C CYS A 13 5.70 -7.76 -18.60
N TYR A 14 6.16 -6.60 -18.10
CA TYR A 14 5.38 -5.38 -17.95
C TYR A 14 4.77 -4.97 -19.29
N GLU A 15 5.59 -4.77 -20.32
CA GLU A 15 5.16 -4.32 -21.64
C GLU A 15 4.09 -5.24 -22.23
N ARG A 16 4.28 -6.55 -22.15
CA ARG A 16 3.31 -7.47 -22.76
C ARG A 16 1.96 -7.44 -22.07
N THR A 17 1.93 -7.29 -20.74
CA THR A 17 0.67 -7.13 -20.02
C THR A 17 -0.09 -5.88 -20.48
N TYR A 18 0.58 -4.78 -20.83
CA TYR A 18 -0.10 -3.60 -21.40
C TYR A 18 -0.64 -3.87 -22.81
N LEU A 19 0.17 -4.49 -23.66
CA LEU A 19 -0.22 -4.83 -25.04
C LEU A 19 -1.40 -5.79 -25.09
N GLU A 20 -1.48 -6.77 -24.18
CA GLU A 20 -2.61 -7.68 -24.04
C GLU A 20 -3.92 -6.96 -23.69
N HIS A 21 -3.83 -5.81 -23.01
CA HIS A 21 -4.98 -4.94 -22.69
C HIS A 21 -5.19 -3.83 -23.74
N GLY A 22 -4.52 -3.90 -24.88
CA GLY A 22 -4.68 -2.94 -26.00
C GLY A 22 -4.12 -1.55 -25.72
N ASN A 23 -3.32 -1.38 -24.67
CA ASN A 23 -2.73 -0.09 -24.30
C ASN A 23 -1.22 -0.11 -24.50
N ALA A 24 -0.63 1.03 -24.85
CA ALA A 24 0.81 1.17 -24.77
C ALA A 24 1.25 1.23 -23.29
N PRO A 25 2.44 0.71 -22.95
CA PRO A 25 3.00 0.88 -21.61
C PRO A 25 3.21 2.37 -21.33
N TYR A 26 2.76 2.85 -20.17
CA TYR A 26 2.90 4.26 -19.83
C TYR A 26 4.28 4.62 -19.26
N LEU A 27 5.05 3.63 -18.77
CA LEU A 27 6.45 3.80 -18.39
C LEU A 27 7.35 3.17 -19.44
N SER A 28 8.37 3.93 -19.84
CA SER A 28 9.34 3.47 -20.82
C SER A 28 10.41 2.58 -20.18
N ARG A 29 11.15 1.87 -21.03
CA ARG A 29 12.35 1.13 -20.62
C ARG A 29 13.39 2.05 -19.95
N ASP A 30 13.54 3.27 -20.45
CA ASP A 30 14.47 4.28 -19.91
C ASP A 30 14.13 4.66 -18.47
N PHE A 31 12.83 4.75 -18.13
CA PHE A 31 12.41 4.99 -16.76
C PHE A 31 12.96 3.92 -15.81
N PHE A 32 12.77 2.63 -16.12
CA PHE A 32 13.25 1.55 -15.26
C PHE A 32 14.78 1.44 -15.23
N ALA A 33 15.46 1.76 -16.34
CA ALA A 33 16.91 1.85 -16.37
C ALA A 33 17.44 2.91 -15.39
N ARG A 34 16.81 4.09 -15.33
CA ARG A 34 17.14 5.14 -14.35
C ARG A 34 16.85 4.68 -12.91
N MET A 35 15.73 4.00 -12.68
CA MET A 35 15.42 3.46 -11.35
C MET A 35 16.47 2.44 -10.87
N ALA A 36 16.95 1.59 -11.77
CA ALA A 36 18.02 0.62 -11.49
C ALA A 36 19.38 1.29 -11.20
N SER A 37 19.64 2.45 -11.80
CA SER A 37 20.88 3.23 -11.62
C SER A 37 20.83 4.09 -10.36
N ASP A 38 19.76 4.86 -10.19
CA ASP A 38 19.71 6.01 -9.29
C ASP A 38 19.17 5.64 -7.90
N MET A 39 18.40 4.56 -7.79
CA MET A 39 17.80 4.10 -6.54
C MET A 39 17.62 2.57 -6.46
N PRO A 40 18.65 1.75 -6.77
CA PRO A 40 18.54 0.28 -6.81
C PRO A 40 18.07 -0.35 -5.50
N GLU A 41 18.35 0.27 -4.35
CA GLU A 41 17.96 -0.19 -3.01
C GLU A 41 16.47 -0.03 -2.72
N ASN A 42 15.76 0.80 -3.50
CA ASN A 42 14.34 1.04 -3.35
C ASN A 42 13.48 0.01 -4.08
N TRP A 43 14.08 -1.02 -4.68
CA TRP A 43 13.37 -1.99 -5.51
C TRP A 43 13.61 -3.43 -5.07
N LEU A 44 12.52 -4.18 -5.04
CA LEU A 44 12.52 -5.62 -4.86
C LEU A 44 11.78 -6.26 -6.03
N LEU A 45 12.43 -7.22 -6.67
CA LEU A 45 11.89 -7.95 -7.82
C LEU A 45 11.64 -9.41 -7.44
N PHE A 46 10.45 -9.90 -7.76
CA PHE A 46 10.16 -11.33 -7.76
C PHE A 46 10.08 -11.83 -9.19
N ILE A 47 10.72 -12.96 -9.47
CA ILE A 47 10.63 -13.69 -10.73
C ILE A 47 10.01 -15.04 -10.44
N ALA A 48 8.93 -15.36 -11.15
CA ALA A 48 8.32 -16.69 -11.13
C ALA A 48 8.92 -17.53 -12.24
N GLU A 49 9.31 -18.76 -11.90
CA GLU A 49 9.88 -19.72 -12.83
C GLU A 49 9.04 -20.98 -12.90
N ARG A 50 9.01 -21.61 -14.08
CA ARG A 50 8.45 -22.95 -14.26
C ARG A 50 9.44 -23.80 -15.03
N GLY A 51 9.90 -24.89 -14.42
CA GLY A 51 10.96 -25.73 -15.01
C GLY A 51 12.27 -24.97 -15.25
N GLY A 52 12.60 -24.01 -14.37
CA GLY A 52 13.79 -23.15 -14.50
C GLY A 52 13.71 -22.09 -15.59
N GLN A 53 12.53 -21.88 -16.19
CA GLN A 53 12.29 -20.81 -17.16
C GLN A 53 11.47 -19.69 -16.53
N PRO A 54 11.94 -18.42 -16.57
CA PRO A 54 11.17 -17.27 -16.09
C PRO A 54 9.88 -17.05 -16.89
N ILE A 55 8.75 -16.99 -16.19
CA ILE A 55 7.41 -16.84 -16.77
C ILE A 55 6.64 -15.61 -16.27
N ALA A 56 7.05 -14.95 -15.18
CA ALA A 56 6.41 -13.71 -14.74
C ALA A 56 7.28 -12.94 -13.76
N SER A 57 6.94 -11.68 -13.53
CA SER A 57 7.63 -10.86 -12.53
C SER A 57 6.74 -9.80 -11.88
N SER A 58 7.00 -9.53 -10.60
CA SER A 58 6.42 -8.41 -9.85
C SER A 58 7.52 -7.50 -9.32
N LEU A 59 7.32 -6.19 -9.45
CA LEU A 59 8.24 -5.17 -8.96
C LEU A 59 7.58 -4.39 -7.81
N ILE A 60 8.28 -4.40 -6.69
CA ILE A 60 7.86 -3.83 -5.41
C ILE A 60 8.74 -2.64 -5.08
N GLY A 61 8.12 -1.49 -4.82
CA GLY A 61 8.82 -0.30 -4.31
C GLY A 61 8.97 -0.36 -2.80
N LEU A 62 10.13 0.06 -2.29
CA LEU A 62 10.50 -0.03 -0.89
C LEU A 62 10.77 1.36 -0.31
N ASP A 63 10.07 1.68 0.78
CA ASP A 63 10.39 2.81 1.66
C ASP A 63 11.04 2.26 2.94
N ALA A 64 12.38 2.22 2.94
CA ALA A 64 13.15 1.68 4.05
C ALA A 64 12.99 2.51 5.34
N VAL A 65 12.77 3.82 5.22
CA VAL A 65 12.63 4.74 6.36
C VAL A 65 11.32 4.45 7.10
N ARG A 66 10.23 4.31 6.36
CA ARG A 66 8.90 4.03 6.92
C ARG A 66 8.63 2.53 7.10
N ARG A 67 9.53 1.66 6.62
CA ARG A 67 9.34 0.20 6.57
C ARG A 67 8.04 -0.21 5.86
N VAL A 68 7.75 0.45 4.74
CA VAL A 68 6.56 0.17 3.89
C VAL A 68 6.97 -0.35 2.52
N ALA A 69 6.42 -1.49 2.14
CA ALA A 69 6.58 -2.08 0.82
C ALA A 69 5.32 -1.85 -0.02
N TYR A 70 5.50 -1.59 -1.31
CA TYR A 70 4.43 -1.20 -2.21
C TYR A 70 4.43 -2.06 -3.48
N GLY A 71 3.36 -2.82 -3.70
CA GLY A 71 3.12 -3.44 -5.00
C GLY A 71 2.90 -2.36 -6.06
N ARG A 72 3.73 -2.36 -7.11
CA ARG A 72 3.68 -1.33 -8.16
C ARG A 72 3.42 -1.89 -9.54
N TYR A 73 4.23 -2.85 -9.97
CA TYR A 73 4.17 -3.34 -11.35
C TYR A 73 4.19 -4.86 -11.39
N TRP A 74 3.53 -5.39 -12.41
CA TRP A 74 3.41 -6.81 -12.67
C TRP A 74 3.40 -7.04 -14.17
N GLY A 75 3.91 -8.19 -14.57
CA GLY A 75 3.52 -8.78 -15.84
C GLY A 75 3.91 -10.25 -15.91
N ALA A 76 3.35 -10.97 -16.87
CA ALA A 76 3.58 -12.40 -16.97
C ALA A 76 3.71 -12.83 -18.43
N LEU A 77 4.88 -13.42 -18.76
CA LEU A 77 5.24 -14.52 -19.73
C LEU A 77 4.12 -15.38 -20.30
N GLU A 78 3.29 -15.82 -19.38
CA GLU A 78 2.33 -16.85 -19.66
C GLU A 78 1.14 -16.69 -18.73
N ARG A 79 0.00 -17.16 -19.18
CA ARG A 79 -1.20 -17.19 -18.36
C ARG A 79 -1.18 -18.45 -17.51
N VAL A 80 -1.06 -18.24 -16.21
CA VAL A 80 -1.16 -19.28 -15.19
C VAL A 80 -2.17 -18.82 -14.16
N ASP A 81 -3.12 -19.71 -13.85
CA ASP A 81 -4.18 -19.39 -12.90
C ASP A 81 -3.59 -19.03 -11.54
N CYS A 82 -4.14 -17.97 -10.95
CA CYS A 82 -3.74 -17.43 -9.64
C CYS A 82 -2.29 -16.92 -9.53
N LEU A 83 -1.46 -16.95 -10.59
CA LEU A 83 -0.05 -16.56 -10.50
C LEU A 83 0.15 -15.10 -10.06
N HIS A 84 -0.74 -14.20 -10.49
CA HIS A 84 -0.72 -12.81 -10.02
C HIS A 84 -0.85 -12.70 -8.49
N PHE A 85 -1.66 -13.54 -7.86
CA PHE A 85 -1.81 -13.51 -6.40
C PHE A 85 -0.54 -13.97 -5.69
N GLU A 86 0.04 -15.06 -6.19
CA GLU A 86 1.26 -15.62 -5.63
C GLU A 86 2.40 -14.59 -5.65
N VAL A 87 2.64 -13.97 -6.80
CA VAL A 87 3.84 -13.16 -7.01
C VAL A 87 3.65 -11.69 -6.62
N CYS A 88 2.41 -11.16 -6.67
CA CYS A 88 2.14 -9.77 -6.27
C CYS A 88 1.69 -9.61 -4.81
N TYR A 89 1.30 -10.69 -4.12
CA TYR A 89 0.80 -10.62 -2.75
C TYR A 89 1.51 -11.60 -1.83
N TYR A 90 1.38 -12.91 -2.06
CA TYR A 90 1.83 -13.90 -1.08
C TYR A 90 3.35 -13.91 -0.90
N GLN A 91 4.12 -13.93 -1.99
CA GLN A 91 5.57 -13.87 -1.93
C GLN A 91 6.09 -12.53 -1.36
N PRO A 92 5.60 -11.36 -1.82
CA PRO A 92 5.93 -10.07 -1.20
C PRO A 92 5.58 -9.99 0.29
N LEU A 93 4.40 -10.46 0.70
CA LEU A 93 3.98 -10.46 2.11
C LEU A 93 4.88 -11.36 2.96
N ALA A 94 5.14 -12.59 2.50
CA ALA A 94 6.05 -13.51 3.19
C ALA A 94 7.46 -12.92 3.31
N TRP A 95 7.93 -12.22 2.29
CA TRP A 95 9.20 -11.49 2.33
C TRP A 95 9.15 -10.34 3.34
N CYS A 96 8.09 -9.53 3.34
CA CYS A 96 7.91 -8.42 4.29
C CYS A 96 7.95 -8.91 5.74
N ILE A 97 7.22 -9.99 6.06
CA ILE A 97 7.18 -10.61 7.39
C ILE A 97 8.58 -11.08 7.80
N ARG A 98 9.28 -11.81 6.93
CA ARG A 98 10.64 -12.30 7.21
C ARG A 98 11.65 -11.19 7.49
N HIS A 99 11.50 -10.04 6.83
CA HIS A 99 12.46 -8.94 6.90
C HIS A 99 12.00 -7.81 7.83
N GLY A 100 10.93 -8.01 8.61
CA GLY A 100 10.43 -7.04 9.59
C GLY A 100 9.88 -5.75 8.99
N TRP A 101 9.30 -5.82 7.77
CA TRP A 101 8.56 -4.70 7.19
C TRP A 101 7.20 -4.55 7.88
N GLN A 102 6.80 -3.32 8.14
CA GLN A 102 5.63 -3.03 8.96
C GLN A 102 4.33 -3.01 8.16
N ARG A 103 4.40 -2.68 6.87
CA ARG A 103 3.21 -2.53 6.02
C ARG A 103 3.50 -2.94 4.59
N PHE A 104 2.53 -3.60 3.97
CA PHE A 104 2.50 -3.90 2.55
C PHE A 104 1.26 -3.29 1.90
N GLU A 105 1.46 -2.53 0.83
CA GLU A 105 0.38 -1.92 0.05
C GLU A 105 0.24 -2.57 -1.32
N GLY A 106 -0.81 -3.37 -1.52
CA GLY A 106 -1.09 -4.05 -2.78
C GLY A 106 -1.71 -3.17 -3.89
N GLY A 107 -1.68 -1.84 -3.76
CA GLY A 107 -2.24 -0.90 -4.75
C GLY A 107 -3.68 -0.42 -4.47
N ALA A 108 -4.25 0.35 -5.40
CA ALA A 108 -5.52 1.07 -5.24
C ALA A 108 -6.63 0.53 -6.18
N GLN A 109 -7.13 -0.68 -5.93
CA GLN A 109 -8.35 -1.18 -6.60
C GLN A 109 -9.28 -1.91 -5.62
N GLY A 110 -10.42 -1.26 -5.32
CA GLY A 110 -11.76 -1.85 -5.08
C GLY A 110 -12.01 -2.87 -3.96
N GLU A 111 -13.30 -3.17 -3.78
CA GLU A 111 -13.92 -4.08 -2.77
C GLU A 111 -13.30 -5.50 -2.72
N HIS A 112 -12.53 -5.88 -3.74
CA HIS A 112 -11.82 -7.16 -3.84
C HIS A 112 -10.61 -7.25 -2.88
N LYS A 113 -10.22 -6.15 -2.21
CA LYS A 113 -9.17 -6.14 -1.17
C LYS A 113 -9.54 -6.95 0.08
N MET A 114 -10.81 -6.93 0.49
CA MET A 114 -11.26 -7.67 1.67
C MET A 114 -11.15 -9.18 1.48
N ALA A 115 -11.46 -9.68 0.28
CA ALA A 115 -11.29 -11.10 -0.08
C ALA A 115 -9.82 -11.56 -0.10
N ARG A 116 -8.86 -10.61 -0.01
CA ARG A 116 -7.41 -10.84 -0.04
C ARG A 116 -6.74 -10.47 1.29
N ALA A 117 -7.52 -10.33 2.35
CA ALA A 117 -7.07 -9.95 3.70
C ALA A 117 -6.34 -8.59 3.78
N LEU A 118 -6.56 -7.68 2.81
CA LEU A 118 -6.08 -6.31 2.87
C LEU A 118 -7.22 -5.42 3.37
N LEU A 119 -7.09 -4.92 4.60
CA LEU A 119 -8.07 -3.98 5.14
C LEU A 119 -8.03 -2.66 4.38
N PRO A 120 -9.19 -2.08 4.03
CA PRO A 120 -9.26 -0.73 3.49
C PRO A 120 -8.76 0.24 4.56
N VAL A 121 -7.87 1.14 4.15
CA VAL A 121 -7.38 2.24 4.99
C VAL A 121 -7.73 3.56 4.30
N PRO A 122 -8.10 4.60 5.07
CA PRO A 122 -8.28 5.93 4.52
C PRO A 122 -7.03 6.34 3.74
N THR A 123 -7.22 6.78 2.50
CA THR A 123 -6.16 7.28 1.63
C THR A 123 -6.43 8.74 1.36
N HIS A 124 -5.45 9.58 1.62
CA HIS A 124 -5.57 11.02 1.43
C HIS A 124 -4.99 11.41 0.08
N SER A 125 -5.64 12.35 -0.61
CA SER A 125 -5.11 13.01 -1.79
C SER A 125 -5.15 14.51 -1.56
N ALA A 126 -4.12 15.22 -2.01
CA ALA A 126 -4.02 16.68 -1.91
C ALA A 126 -4.07 17.26 -3.31
N HIS A 127 -4.96 18.23 -3.52
CA HIS A 127 -5.18 18.85 -4.83
C HIS A 127 -5.09 20.36 -4.67
N TRP A 128 -4.28 21.00 -5.51
CA TRP A 128 -4.26 22.45 -5.62
C TRP A 128 -5.23 22.89 -6.71
N LEU A 129 -6.20 23.72 -6.36
CA LEU A 129 -7.23 24.21 -7.27
C LEU A 129 -7.00 25.71 -7.50
N ALA A 130 -6.49 26.05 -8.69
CA ALA A 130 -6.14 27.42 -9.04
C ALA A 130 -7.36 28.34 -9.13
N HIS A 131 -8.51 27.83 -9.56
CA HIS A 131 -9.71 28.62 -9.79
C HIS A 131 -10.62 28.59 -8.56
N PRO A 132 -10.89 29.74 -7.89
CA PRO A 132 -11.64 29.78 -6.63
C PRO A 132 -13.03 29.11 -6.71
N ALA A 133 -13.77 29.36 -7.78
CA ALA A 133 -15.09 28.74 -7.95
C ALA A 133 -15.07 27.20 -8.01
N PHE A 134 -13.98 26.60 -8.51
CA PHE A 134 -13.78 25.15 -8.50
C PHE A 134 -13.40 24.66 -7.11
N ALA A 135 -12.54 25.39 -6.40
CA ALA A 135 -12.19 25.08 -5.01
C ALA A 135 -13.45 25.04 -4.13
N ASP A 136 -14.29 26.08 -4.20
CA ASP A 136 -15.51 26.16 -3.41
C ASP A 136 -16.52 25.03 -3.77
N ALA A 137 -16.60 24.66 -5.05
CA ALA A 137 -17.47 23.57 -5.49
C ALA A 137 -17.02 22.21 -4.96
N VAL A 138 -15.70 21.95 -5.01
CA VAL A 138 -15.10 20.72 -4.47
C VAL A 138 -15.23 20.69 -2.95
N GLU A 139 -14.98 21.78 -2.24
CA GLU A 139 -15.12 21.85 -0.79
C GLU A 139 -16.56 21.56 -0.33
N ARG A 140 -17.57 22.16 -0.97
CA ARG A 140 -18.98 21.87 -0.68
C ARG A 140 -19.38 20.43 -0.99
N TYR A 141 -18.71 19.78 -1.94
CA TYR A 141 -18.94 18.36 -2.22
C TYR A 141 -18.30 17.49 -1.14
N LEU A 142 -17.03 17.73 -0.81
CA LEU A 142 -16.28 16.98 0.21
C LEU A 142 -16.95 17.07 1.59
N ALA A 143 -17.51 18.24 1.96
CA ALA A 143 -18.24 18.41 3.21
C ALA A 143 -19.50 17.51 3.30
N ARG A 144 -20.12 17.17 2.17
CA ARG A 144 -21.26 16.25 2.11
C ARG A 144 -20.82 14.78 2.03
N GLU A 145 -19.68 14.52 1.39
CA GLU A 145 -19.14 13.18 1.18
C GLU A 145 -18.47 12.61 2.44
N ALA A 146 -17.84 13.44 3.28
CA ALA A 146 -17.10 13.00 4.47
C ALA A 146 -17.92 12.09 5.40
N GLY A 147 -19.18 12.45 5.67
CA GLY A 147 -20.07 11.62 6.50
C GLY A 147 -20.46 10.29 5.83
N GLN A 148 -20.48 10.23 4.51
CA GLN A 148 -20.75 9.00 3.76
C GLN A 148 -19.54 8.06 3.75
N ILE A 149 -18.33 8.63 3.66
CA ILE A 149 -17.07 7.86 3.74
C ILE A 149 -16.91 7.24 5.13
N GLU A 150 -17.17 7.99 6.20
CA GLU A 150 -17.10 7.46 7.57
C GLU A 150 -18.09 6.32 7.80
N ALA A 151 -19.34 6.47 7.35
CA ALA A 151 -20.35 5.43 7.44
C ALA A 151 -19.96 4.17 6.62
N TYR A 152 -19.39 4.36 5.43
CA TYR A 152 -18.91 3.28 4.58
C TYR A 152 -17.72 2.54 5.21
N MET A 153 -16.75 3.27 5.79
CA MET A 153 -15.62 2.68 6.51
C MET A 153 -16.07 1.90 7.75
N ALA A 154 -17.04 2.42 8.51
CA ALA A 154 -17.62 1.74 9.66
C ALA A 154 -18.33 0.43 9.24
N HIS A 155 -19.07 0.45 8.13
CA HIS A 155 -19.73 -0.74 7.58
C HIS A 155 -18.72 -1.78 7.07
N LEU A 156 -17.61 -1.37 6.45
CA LEU A 156 -16.55 -2.27 6.01
C LEU A 156 -15.81 -2.91 7.20
N ALA A 157 -15.56 -2.15 8.27
CA ALA A 157 -14.94 -2.66 9.50
C ALA A 157 -15.76 -3.78 10.15
N GLN A 158 -17.10 -3.69 10.12
CA GLN A 158 -18.00 -4.74 10.64
C GLN A 158 -17.92 -6.06 9.86
N ARG A 159 -17.39 -6.04 8.63
CA ARG A 159 -17.23 -7.23 7.77
C ARG A 159 -15.78 -7.72 7.68
N SER A 160 -14.91 -7.22 8.55
CA SER A 160 -13.50 -7.61 8.57
C SER A 160 -13.35 -9.13 8.76
N PRO A 161 -12.62 -9.83 7.88
CA PRO A 161 -12.31 -11.25 8.05
C PRO A 161 -11.15 -11.49 9.06
N LEU A 162 -10.53 -10.42 9.57
CA LEU A 162 -9.44 -10.49 10.53
C LEU A 162 -9.96 -10.54 11.96
N LYS A 163 -9.29 -11.33 12.80
CA LYS A 163 -9.60 -11.48 14.22
C LYS A 163 -9.44 -10.13 14.92
N THR A 164 -10.47 -9.66 15.60
CA THR A 164 -10.38 -8.50 16.48
C THR A 164 -9.60 -8.91 17.73
N ASP A 165 -8.45 -8.29 17.98
CA ASP A 165 -7.68 -8.57 19.19
C ASP A 165 -8.43 -8.04 20.42
N GLY A 166 -8.91 -8.97 21.26
CA GLY A 166 -9.43 -8.67 22.59
C GLY A 166 -8.32 -8.38 23.60
N HIS A 167 -7.43 -7.44 23.29
CA HIS A 167 -6.32 -7.07 24.18
C HIS A 167 -6.14 -5.56 24.26
N ASN A 168 -6.86 -4.97 25.22
CA ASN A 168 -6.32 -4.25 26.39
C ASN A 168 -7.28 -3.13 26.81
N THR A 169 -8.37 -3.48 27.50
CA THR A 169 -9.04 -2.53 28.40
C THR A 169 -8.10 -2.27 29.57
N MET A 170 -7.32 -1.20 29.49
CA MET A 170 -6.80 -0.55 30.68
C MET A 170 -7.99 0.10 31.39
N PRO A 171 -8.28 -0.21 32.67
CA PRO A 171 -9.28 0.52 33.40
C PRO A 171 -8.78 1.94 33.66
N ASP A 172 -9.58 2.94 33.27
CA ASP A 172 -9.42 4.33 33.68
C ASP A 172 -9.32 4.37 35.22
N THR A 173 -8.11 4.59 35.72
CA THR A 173 -7.90 4.92 37.12
C THR A 173 -8.00 6.44 37.23
N PRO A 174 -9.02 7.00 37.90
CA PRO A 174 -9.13 8.43 38.06
C PRO A 174 -7.98 8.94 38.93
N CYS A 175 -7.29 9.96 38.44
CA CYS A 175 -6.23 10.67 39.16
C CYS A 175 -6.80 11.23 40.47
N ALA A 176 -6.30 10.73 41.59
CA ALA A 176 -6.74 11.14 42.92
C ALA A 176 -6.34 12.61 43.20
N ASP A 177 -7.37 13.35 43.60
CA ASP A 177 -7.35 14.62 44.31
C ASP A 177 -6.21 14.68 45.36
N ARG A 178 -5.34 15.70 45.26
CA ARG A 178 -4.51 16.17 46.37
C ARG A 178 -4.84 17.62 46.65
N SER A 179 -5.95 17.81 47.34
CA SER A 179 -6.16 18.88 48.30
C SER A 179 -5.15 18.74 49.45
N GLY A 180 -4.39 19.81 49.67
CA GLY A 180 -3.39 19.93 50.73
C GLY A 180 -3.21 21.40 51.10
N ASP A 181 -4.16 21.90 51.88
CA ASP A 181 -4.12 23.16 52.63
C ASP A 181 -2.97 23.16 53.64
N SER A 182 -2.12 24.20 53.64
CA SER A 182 -1.54 24.71 54.89
C SER A 182 -1.14 26.18 54.74
N ARG A 183 -1.83 27.00 55.53
CA ARG A 183 -1.58 28.40 55.83
C ARG A 183 -0.40 28.54 56.78
N ASP A 184 0.43 29.56 56.59
CA ASP A 184 1.00 30.46 57.61
C ASP A 184 1.86 31.51 56.89
N GLY A 185 1.91 32.82 57.18
CA GLY A 185 1.42 33.53 58.34
C GLY A 185 2.32 34.73 58.68
N ARG A 186 2.48 35.72 57.77
CA ARG A 186 2.82 37.15 58.05
C ARG A 186 4.13 37.43 58.84
N PRO A 187 4.54 38.68 59.15
CA PRO A 187 3.87 40.01 59.14
C PRO A 187 3.98 40.80 57.84
#